data_AF-A0A2A5RJK9-F1
#
_entry.id   AF-A0A2A5RJK9-F1
#
_cell.length_a   1.000
_cell.length_b   1.000
_cell.length_c   1.000
_cell.angle_alpha   90.00
_cell.angle_beta   90.00
_cell.angle_gamma   90.00
#
_symmetry.space_group_name_H-M   'P 1'
#
loop_
_entity.id
_entity.type
_entity.pdbx_description
1 polymer ?
#
loop_
_entity_poly.entity_id
_entity_poly.type
_entity_poly.pdbx_seq_one_letter_code
_entity_poly.pdbx_strand_id
1 'polypeptide(L)'
;MNPEQNQIKVTVNKRNIMIFDEIDECNQFIDGFTLEYRDNIIFGAPKETHSDYVQMSIIFYNPKIIKPKGQEVLLLDVDMPKQ
;
A
#
# COMPACT_ATOMS: atom_id res chain seq x y z
N MET A 1 -0.95 3.48 -25.89
CA MET A 1 -0.45 3.28 -24.52
C MET A 1 -0.64 1.83 -24.18
N ASN A 2 0.37 1.18 -23.60
CA ASN A 2 0.25 -0.21 -23.19
C ASN A 2 -0.64 -0.23 -21.92
N PRO A 3 -1.79 -0.93 -21.89
CA PRO A 3 -2.70 -0.88 -20.74
C PRO A 3 -2.02 -1.27 -19.42
N GLU A 4 -1.05 -2.18 -19.50
CA GLU A 4 -0.22 -2.64 -18.37
C GLU A 4 0.65 -1.54 -17.74
N GLN A 5 0.95 -0.46 -18.46
CA GLN A 5 1.78 0.64 -17.95
C GLN A 5 1.02 1.61 -17.04
N ASN A 6 -0.31 1.54 -17.00
CA ASN A 6 -1.14 2.44 -16.19
C ASN A 6 -1.74 1.75 -14.96
N GLN A 7 -1.33 0.52 -14.66
CA GLN A 7 -1.88 -0.24 -13.56
C GLN A 7 -1.18 0.08 -12.23
N ILE A 8 -1.97 0.22 -11.17
CA ILE A 8 -1.48 0.38 -9.80
C ILE A 8 -1.36 -1.00 -9.19
N LYS A 9 -0.19 -1.32 -8.64
CA LYS A 9 0.08 -2.61 -8.03
C LYS A 9 0.19 -2.46 -6.52
N VAL A 10 -0.59 -3.24 -5.78
CA VAL A 10 -0.52 -3.32 -4.32
C VAL A 10 -0.06 -4.70 -3.90
N THR A 11 1.09 -4.80 -3.26
CA THR A 11 1.61 -6.04 -2.69
C THR A 11 1.32 -6.09 -1.20
N VAL A 12 0.50 -7.04 -0.78
CA VAL A 12 0.11 -7.27 0.61
C VAL A 12 1.08 -8.27 1.26
N ASN A 13 1.71 -7.86 2.36
CA ASN A 13 2.63 -8.67 3.17
C ASN A 13 3.73 -9.37 2.36
N LYS A 14 4.19 -8.75 1.26
CA LYS A 14 5.15 -9.32 0.30
C LYS A 14 4.73 -10.66 -0.34
N ARG A 15 3.44 -11.01 -0.28
CA ARG A 15 2.92 -12.32 -0.72
C ARG A 15 1.84 -12.21 -1.78
N ASN A 16 0.82 -11.42 -1.54
CA ASN A 16 -0.33 -11.32 -2.43
C ASN A 16 -0.25 -10.03 -3.24
N ILE A 17 -0.51 -10.11 -4.54
CA ILE A 17 -0.49 -8.95 -5.43
C ILE A 17 -1.92 -8.67 -5.89
N MET A 18 -2.36 -7.44 -5.69
CA MET A 18 -3.59 -6.88 -6.21
C MET A 18 -3.24 -5.85 -7.28
N ILE A 19 -3.98 -5.84 -8.38
CA ILE A 19 -3.79 -4.93 -9.50
C ILE A 19 -5.07 -4.12 -9.66
N PHE A 20 -4.93 -2.81 -9.79
CA PHE A 20 -6.03 -1.87 -9.96
C PHE A 20 -5.78 -1.03 -11.21
N ASP A 21 -6.82 -0.86 -12.03
CA ASP A 21 -6.76 -0.01 -13.23
C ASP A 21 -7.06 1.46 -12.89
N GLU A 22 -7.82 1.71 -11.80
CA GLU A 22 -8.20 3.04 -11.35
C GLU A 22 -7.69 3.36 -9.95
N ILE A 23 -7.25 4.61 -9.74
CA ILE A 23 -6.75 5.05 -8.43
C ILE A 23 -7.85 5.07 -7.36
N ASP A 24 -9.09 5.32 -7.75
CA ASP A 24 -10.22 5.36 -6.81
C ASP A 24 -10.54 3.97 -6.25
N GLU A 25 -10.44 2.91 -7.06
CA GLU A 25 -10.58 1.52 -6.60
C GLU A 25 -9.45 1.12 -5.65
N CYS A 26 -8.21 1.50 -5.97
CA CYS A 26 -7.05 1.28 -5.11
C CYS A 26 -7.22 2.01 -3.76
N ASN A 27 -7.69 3.26 -3.78
CA ASN A 27 -7.96 4.03 -2.57
C ASN A 27 -9.04 3.38 -1.71
N GLN A 28 -10.14 2.91 -2.30
CA GLN A 28 -11.18 2.18 -1.58
C GLN A 28 -10.66 0.90 -0.91
N PHE A 29 -9.78 0.16 -1.60
CA PHE A 29 -9.12 -1.02 -1.04
C PHE A 29 -8.25 -0.66 0.18
N ILE A 30 -7.42 0.39 0.06
CA ILE A 30 -6.56 0.86 1.15
C ILE A 30 -7.43 1.36 2.32
N ASP A 31 -8.52 2.07 2.04
CA ASP A 31 -9.43 2.61 3.05
C ASP A 31 -10.15 1.53 3.86
N GLY A 32 -10.39 0.36 3.28
CA GLY A 32 -10.87 -0.81 4.00
C GLY A 32 -9.99 -1.16 5.21
N PHE A 33 -8.67 -1.01 5.08
CA PHE A 33 -7.73 -1.19 6.19
C PHE A 33 -7.66 0.07 7.07
N THR A 34 -7.76 1.27 6.52
CA THR A 34 -7.64 2.48 7.35
C THR A 34 -8.77 2.59 8.39
N LEU A 35 -9.97 2.06 8.10
CA LEU A 35 -11.07 1.99 9.07
C LEU A 35 -10.74 1.11 10.29
N GLU A 36 -10.11 -0.05 10.07
CA GLU A 36 -9.79 -0.99 11.14
C GLU A 36 -8.57 -0.58 11.98
N TYR A 37 -7.65 0.18 11.37
CA TYR A 37 -6.33 0.45 11.94
C TYR A 37 -6.04 1.94 12.14
N ARG A 38 -7.04 2.84 12.02
CA ARG A 38 -6.94 4.31 11.94
C ARG A 38 -5.89 4.96 12.84
N ASP A 39 -5.82 4.55 14.10
CA ASP A 39 -4.94 5.16 15.10
C ASP A 39 -3.49 4.64 15.05
N ASN A 40 -3.20 3.69 14.16
CA ASN A 40 -1.99 2.88 14.13
C ASN A 40 -1.47 2.61 12.71
N ILE A 41 -1.54 3.63 11.84
CA ILE A 41 -1.09 3.57 10.45
C ILE A 41 0.15 4.44 10.27
N ILE A 42 1.15 3.94 9.56
CA ILE A 42 2.31 4.69 9.10
C ILE A 42 2.33 4.68 7.58
N PHE A 43 2.27 5.86 6.98
CA PHE A 43 2.46 6.07 5.56
C PHE A 43 3.94 6.38 5.31
N GLY A 44 4.60 5.54 4.53
CA GLY A 44 5.95 5.80 4.05
C GLY A 44 5.94 6.94 3.03
N ALA A 45 7.02 7.70 2.99
CA ALA A 45 7.20 8.69 1.94
C ALA A 45 7.31 7.98 0.57
N PRO A 46 6.72 8.55 -0.50
CA PRO A 46 6.90 8.03 -1.84
C PRO A 46 8.39 8.06 -2.23
N LYS A 47 8.86 6.98 -2.84
CA LYS A 47 10.21 6.81 -3.36
C LYS A 47 10.15 6.83 -4.88
N GLU A 48 10.86 7.77 -5.48
CA GLU A 48 10.92 7.94 -6.93
C GLU A 48 12.13 7.22 -7.55
N THR A 49 12.56 6.10 -6.96
CA THR A 49 13.79 5.39 -7.36
C THR A 49 13.67 4.68 -8.70
N HIS A 50 12.46 4.44 -9.20
CA HIS A 50 12.22 3.78 -10.48
C HIS A 50 11.84 4.78 -11.57
N SER A 51 12.25 4.53 -12.81
CA SER A 51 11.94 5.40 -13.96
C SER A 51 10.45 5.41 -14.28
N ASP A 52 9.77 4.29 -14.06
CA ASP A 52 8.43 4.05 -14.60
C ASP A 52 7.32 4.17 -13.52
N TYR A 53 7.69 4.12 -12.25
CA TYR A 53 6.73 4.15 -11.14
C TYR A 53 7.30 4.83 -9.89
N VAL A 54 6.37 5.30 -9.06
CA VAL A 54 6.59 5.78 -7.70
C VAL A 54 6.18 4.68 -6.74
N GLN A 55 7.06 4.33 -5.81
CA GLN A 55 6.78 3.30 -4.81
C GLN A 55 6.45 3.94 -3.46
N MET A 56 5.42 3.44 -2.77
CA MET A 56 5.07 3.83 -1.42
C MET A 56 4.83 2.57 -0.58
N SER A 57 5.12 2.62 0.71
CA SER A 57 4.76 1.53 1.64
C SER A 57 3.83 2.07 2.73
N ILE A 58 2.79 1.33 3.07
CA ILE A 58 1.84 1.65 4.13
C ILE A 58 1.88 0.50 5.15
N ILE A 59 2.04 0.84 6.43
CA ILE A 59 2.16 -0.13 7.52
C ILE A 59 1.01 0.09 8.48
N PHE A 60 0.25 -0.97 8.76
CA PHE A 60 -0.84 -0.96 9.74
C PHE A 60 -0.47 -1.86 10.91
N TYR A 61 -0.46 -1.29 12.12
CA TYR A 61 -0.23 -2.02 13.37
C TYR A 61 -1.56 -2.35 14.03
N ASN A 62 -1.71 -3.57 14.55
CA ASN A 62 -2.93 -3.96 15.27
C ASN A 62 -3.17 -3.01 16.46
N PRO A 63 -4.31 -2.28 16.49
CA PRO A 63 -4.58 -1.25 17.48
C PRO A 63 -4.84 -1.82 18.89
N LYS A 64 -5.17 -3.12 18.98
CA LYS A 64 -5.49 -3.79 20.25
C LYS A 64 -4.23 -4.22 21.04
N ILE A 65 -3.04 -4.01 20.48
CA ILE A 65 -1.78 -4.46 21.07
C ILE A 65 -0.87 -3.25 21.26
N ILE A 66 -0.48 -2.96 22.50
CA ILE A 66 0.50 -1.91 22.83
C ILE A 66 1.84 -2.31 22.21
N LYS A 67 2.30 -1.57 21.19
CA LYS A 67 3.51 -1.79 20.36
C LYS A 67 4.57 -2.71 21.01
N PRO A 68 4.47 -4.04 20.88
CA PRO A 68 5.52 -4.95 21.31
C PRO A 68 6.58 -5.04 20.22
N LYS A 69 7.83 -5.26 20.62
CA LYS A 69 8.88 -5.67 19.67
C LYS A 69 8.49 -7.03 19.06
N GLY A 70 8.31 -7.09 17.74
CA GLY A 70 8.01 -8.34 17.01
C GLY A 70 6.54 -8.57 16.64
N GLN A 71 5.69 -7.54 16.70
CA GLN A 71 4.30 -7.64 16.25
C GLN A 71 4.18 -7.88 14.74
N GLU A 72 3.28 -8.78 14.33
CA GLU A 72 2.87 -8.91 12.94
C GLU A 72 2.13 -7.64 12.49
N VAL A 73 2.60 -7.05 11.39
CA VAL A 73 2.01 -5.87 10.77
C VAL A 73 1.40 -6.25 9.44
N LEU A 74 0.36 -5.51 9.04
CA LEU A 74 -0.05 -5.50 7.66
C LEU A 74 0.82 -4.48 6.91
N LEU A 75 1.53 -4.95 5.89
CA LEU A 75 2.34 -4.13 5.00
C LEU A 75 1.69 -4.12 3.61
N LEU A 76 1.46 -2.92 3.09
CA LEU A 76 1.07 -2.70 1.71
C LEU A 76 2.22 -1.98 1.01
N ASP A 77 2.75 -2.55 -0.07
CA ASP A 77 3.64 -1.83 -0.98
C ASP A 77 2.87 -1.47 -2.24
N VAL A 78 2.79 -0.19 -2.54
CA VAL A 78 2.02 0.38 -3.64
C VAL A 78 3.00 0.92 -4.68
N ASP A 79 2.98 0.33 -5.87
CA ASP A 79 3.70 0.83 -7.03
C ASP A 79 2.68 1.56 -7.93
N MET A 80 2.81 2.89 -8.02
CA MET A 80 1.96 3.76 -8.85
C MET A 80 2.73 4.20 -10.09
N PRO A 81 2.19 4.04 -11.30
CA PRO A 81 2.88 4.45 -12.52
C PRO A 81 3.09 5.97 -12.57
N LYS A 82 4.23 6.41 -13.11
CA LYS A 82 4.49 7.82 -13.41
C LYS A 82 3.79 8.16 -14.73
N GLN A 83 2.87 9.12 -14.70
CA GLN A 83 2.23 9.65 -15.91
C GLN A 83 3.21 10.47 -16.77
#